data_AF-A0A537A012-F1
#
_entry.id   AF-A0A537A012-F1
#
_cell.length_a   1.000
_cell.length_b   1.000
_cell.length_c   1.000
_cell.angle_alpha   90.00
_cell.angle_beta   90.00
_cell.angle_gamma   90.00
#
_symmetry.space_group_name_H-M   'P 1'
#
loop_
_entity.id
_entity.type
_entity.pdbx_description
1 polymer ?
#
loop_
_entity_poly.entity_id
_entity_poly.type
_entity_poly.pdbx_seq_one_letter_code
_entity_poly.pdbx_strand_id
1 'polypeptide(L)'
;IVYNNHAYSGPHSRVIEKVPGGRMVQTGHFFHDYLGSPDMNMASIAKGFGVDAEVAHSPAELRAALGRARKAAADGKPYLIDAQVARVGVAWADKPWVPSIRGRSPN
;
A
#
# COMPACT_ATOMS: atom_id res chain seq x y z
N ILE A 1 4.13 -1.03 12.34
CA ILE A 1 3.30 -0.11 11.52
C ILE A 1 3.75 -0.28 10.08
N VAL A 2 2.81 -0.47 9.16
CA VAL A 2 3.07 -0.48 7.71
C VAL A 2 2.51 0.83 7.15
N TYR A 3 3.34 1.59 6.45
CA TYR A 3 2.90 2.75 5.68
C TYR A 3 2.50 2.28 4.29
N ASN A 4 1.22 1.97 4.13
CA ASN A 4 0.69 1.33 2.95
C ASN A 4 0.11 2.38 1.99
N ASN A 5 0.89 2.73 0.98
CA ASN A 5 0.44 3.52 -0.17
C ASN A 5 0.14 2.64 -1.38
N HIS A 6 0.10 1.32 -1.17
CA HIS A 6 -0.13 0.29 -2.17
C HIS A 6 0.92 0.22 -3.29
N ALA A 7 2.08 0.87 -3.13
CA ALA A 7 3.07 0.93 -4.19
C ALA A 7 4.52 1.02 -3.72
N TYR A 8 5.46 0.62 -4.57
CA TYR A 8 6.88 0.88 -4.38
C TYR A 8 7.26 2.27 -4.92
N SER A 9 7.23 3.30 -4.06
CA SER A 9 7.49 4.67 -4.52
C SER A 9 8.93 4.97 -4.94
N GLY A 10 9.89 4.32 -4.31
CA GLY A 10 11.31 4.47 -4.67
C GLY A 10 11.59 3.99 -6.10
N PRO A 11 11.24 2.74 -6.45
CA PRO A 11 11.32 2.24 -7.82
C PRO A 11 10.59 3.12 -8.85
N HIS A 12 9.35 3.52 -8.57
CA HIS A 12 8.58 4.40 -9.46
C HIS A 12 9.33 5.69 -9.80
N SER A 13 9.80 6.39 -8.77
CA SER A 13 10.52 7.66 -8.93
C SER A 13 11.82 7.48 -9.72
N ARG A 14 12.56 6.39 -9.48
CA ARG A 14 13.82 6.10 -10.19
C ARG A 14 13.61 5.75 -11.66
N VAL A 15 12.52 5.08 -12.03
CA VAL A 15 12.23 4.81 -13.45
C VAL A 15 11.97 6.11 -14.21
N ILE A 16 11.20 7.01 -13.61
CA ILE A 16 10.92 8.33 -14.22
C ILE A 16 12.20 9.15 -14.33
N GLU A 17 13.04 9.14 -13.29
CA GLU A 17 14.30 9.88 -13.28
C GLU A 17 15.32 9.34 -14.28
N LYS A 18 15.53 8.01 -14.31
CA LYS A 18 16.62 7.37 -15.07
C LYS A 18 16.24 7.03 -16.51
N VAL A 19 14.95 6.85 -16.79
CA VAL A 19 14.45 6.48 -18.12
C VAL A 19 13.22 7.33 -18.48
N PRO A 20 13.34 8.68 -18.50
CA PRO A 20 12.18 9.57 -18.71
C PRO A 20 11.51 9.38 -20.08
N GLY A 21 12.27 8.93 -21.10
CA GLY A 21 11.74 8.60 -22.43
C GLY A 21 11.22 7.16 -22.56
N GLY A 22 11.23 6.36 -21.49
CA GLY A 22 10.86 4.95 -21.53
C GLY A 22 9.37 4.73 -21.79
N ARG A 23 9.02 3.58 -22.40
CA ARG A 23 7.63 3.29 -22.77
C ARG A 23 6.65 3.34 -21.59
N MET A 24 7.05 2.86 -20.41
CA MET A 24 6.22 2.91 -19.20
C MET A 24 5.89 4.35 -18.78
N VAL A 25 6.84 5.28 -18.91
CA VAL A 25 6.63 6.71 -18.62
C VAL A 25 5.70 7.33 -19.67
N GLN A 26 5.92 7.03 -20.95
CA GLN A 26 5.09 7.54 -22.04
C GLN A 26 3.63 7.08 -21.97
N THR A 27 3.36 5.85 -21.51
CA THR A 27 2.00 5.31 -21.41
C THR A 27 1.38 5.48 -20.03
N GLY A 28 2.17 5.81 -19.00
CA GLY A 28 1.74 5.72 -17.60
C GLY A 28 1.43 4.29 -17.15
N HIS A 29 1.93 3.27 -17.86
CA HIS A 29 1.71 1.86 -17.51
C HIS A 29 2.93 1.32 -16.78
N PHE A 30 2.97 1.53 -15.47
CA PHE A 30 4.04 1.04 -14.62
C PHE A 30 3.71 -0.36 -14.12
N PHE A 31 4.54 -1.34 -14.51
CA PHE A 31 4.31 -2.77 -14.20
C PHE A 31 4.89 -3.21 -12.86
N HIS A 32 5.72 -2.38 -12.24
CA HIS A 32 6.67 -2.81 -11.20
C HIS A 32 6.42 -2.17 -9.83
N ASP A 33 5.50 -1.22 -9.74
CA ASP A 33 5.34 -0.38 -8.56
C ASP A 33 4.05 -0.67 -7.79
N TYR A 34 2.89 -0.76 -8.44
CA TYR A 34 1.62 -0.99 -7.77
C TYR A 34 1.49 -2.44 -7.31
N LEU A 35 1.11 -2.62 -6.04
CA LEU A 35 1.20 -3.91 -5.34
C LEU A 35 0.00 -4.82 -5.57
N GLY A 36 -1.08 -4.34 -6.17
CA GLY A 36 -2.20 -5.18 -6.57
C GLY A 36 -3.53 -4.46 -6.64
N SER A 37 -4.46 -5.04 -7.42
CA SER A 37 -5.88 -4.69 -7.44
C SER A 37 -6.67 -6.01 -7.35
N PRO A 38 -7.30 -6.34 -6.20
CA PRO A 38 -7.51 -5.48 -5.04
C PRO A 38 -6.24 -5.16 -4.25
N ASP A 39 -6.28 -4.05 -3.51
CA ASP A 39 -5.19 -3.61 -2.64
C ASP A 39 -4.90 -4.63 -1.53
N MET A 40 -3.61 -4.77 -1.20
CA MET A 40 -3.15 -5.65 -0.12
C MET A 40 -3.63 -5.12 1.24
N ASN A 41 -4.27 -5.99 2.04
CA ASN A 41 -4.66 -5.70 3.42
C ASN A 41 -3.70 -6.40 4.40
N MET A 42 -2.77 -5.62 4.96
CA MET A 42 -1.74 -6.14 5.85
C MET A 42 -2.30 -6.53 7.21
N ALA A 43 -3.40 -5.88 7.65
CA ALA A 43 -4.07 -6.22 8.89
C ALA A 43 -4.72 -7.62 8.82
N SER A 44 -5.35 -7.96 7.70
CA SER A 44 -5.91 -9.30 7.47
C SER A 44 -4.82 -10.37 7.46
N ILE A 45 -3.68 -10.11 6.83
CA ILE A 45 -2.53 -11.02 6.85
C ILE A 45 -2.06 -11.25 8.28
N ALA A 46 -1.84 -10.18 9.06
CA ALA A 46 -1.41 -10.27 10.45
C ALA A 46 -2.38 -11.10 11.32
N LYS A 47 -3.69 -10.88 11.17
CA LYS A 47 -4.72 -11.65 11.88
C LYS A 47 -4.66 -13.14 11.55
N GLY A 48 -4.35 -13.50 10.31
CA GLY A 48 -4.15 -14.90 9.90
C GLY A 48 -3.03 -15.60 10.67
N PHE A 49 -2.06 -14.85 11.19
CA PHE A 49 -0.96 -15.36 12.03
C PHE A 49 -1.19 -15.14 13.53
N GLY A 50 -2.41 -14.81 13.96
CA GLY A 50 -2.74 -14.60 15.36
C GLY A 50 -2.22 -13.28 15.94
N VAL A 51 -1.88 -12.30 15.10
CA VAL A 51 -1.45 -10.97 15.52
C VAL A 51 -2.62 -10.00 15.43
N ASP A 52 -2.93 -9.31 16.54
CA ASP A 52 -3.94 -8.26 16.56
C ASP A 52 -3.54 -7.13 15.60
N ALA A 53 -4.50 -6.71 14.77
CA ALA A 53 -4.23 -5.71 13.75
C ALA A 53 -5.48 -4.93 13.31
N GLU A 54 -5.25 -3.75 12.76
CA GLU A 54 -6.29 -2.91 12.19
C GLU A 54 -5.77 -2.02 11.07
N VAL A 55 -6.69 -1.54 10.24
CA VAL A 55 -6.42 -0.57 9.19
C VAL A 55 -6.75 0.83 9.72
N ALA A 56 -5.87 1.79 9.45
CA ALA A 56 -6.11 3.20 9.77
C ALA A 56 -6.14 4.02 8.48
N HIS A 57 -7.29 4.64 8.19
CA HIS A 57 -7.52 5.48 7.02
C HIS A 57 -7.37 6.97 7.32
N SER A 58 -7.28 7.35 8.60
CA SER A 58 -7.19 8.74 9.02
C SER A 58 -6.15 8.94 10.14
N PRO A 59 -5.63 10.18 10.32
CA PRO A 59 -4.75 10.49 11.45
C PRO A 59 -5.38 10.22 12.82
N ALA A 60 -6.70 10.39 12.94
CA ALA A 60 -7.44 10.11 14.18
C ALA A 60 -7.48 8.60 14.47
N GLU A 61 -7.77 7.78 13.47
CA GLU A 61 -7.70 6.33 13.57
C GLU A 61 -6.29 5.84 13.89
N LEU A 62 -5.28 6.39 13.22
CA LEU A 62 -3.87 6.06 13.49
C LEU A 62 -3.51 6.37 14.94
N ARG A 63 -3.92 7.53 15.47
CA ARG A 63 -3.69 7.89 16.87
C ARG A 63 -4.36 6.89 17.83
N ALA A 64 -5.60 6.51 17.55
CA ALA A 64 -6.32 5.52 18.36
C ALA A 64 -5.63 4.14 18.30
N ALA A 65 -5.19 3.73 17.12
CA ALA A 65 -4.50 2.47 16.89
C ALA A 65 -3.14 2.41 17.59
N LEU A 66 -2.38 3.51 17.59
CA LEU A 66 -1.14 3.65 18.35
C LEU A 66 -1.38 3.48 19.85
N GLY A 67 -2.51 3.97 20.39
CA GLY A 67 -2.91 3.77 21.78
C GLY A 67 -3.11 2.29 22.11
N ARG A 68 -3.80 1.54 21.24
CA ARG A 68 -4.00 0.08 21.39
C ARG A 68 -2.70 -0.70 21.22
N ALA A 69 -1.91 -0.37 20.20
CA ALA A 69 -0.60 -0.97 19.96
C ALA A 69 0.35 -0.79 21.14
N ARG A 70 0.34 0.40 21.78
CA ARG A 70 1.13 0.66 23.00
C ARG A 70 0.72 -0.26 24.14
N LYS A 71 -0.59 -0.50 24.33
CA LYS A 71 -1.10 -1.44 25.35
C LYS A 71 -0.66 -2.87 25.04
N ALA A 72 -0.81 -3.33 23.79
CA ALA A 72 -0.36 -4.65 23.37
C ALA A 72 1.15 -4.84 23.58
N ALA A 73 1.96 -3.84 23.24
CA ALA A 73 3.40 -3.85 23.45
C ALA A 73 3.80 -3.93 24.93
N ALA A 74 3.06 -3.24 25.81
CA ALA A 74 3.26 -3.33 27.27
C ALA A 74 3.01 -4.76 27.80
N ASP A 75 2.10 -5.50 27.16
CA ASP A 75 1.80 -6.90 27.45
C ASP A 75 2.74 -7.88 26.71
N GLY A 76 3.77 -7.38 26.01
CA GLY A 76 4.71 -8.20 25.22
C GLY A 76 4.11 -8.80 23.95
N LYS A 77 2.96 -8.30 23.48
CA LYS A 77 2.25 -8.82 22.31
C LYS A 77 2.55 -8.01 21.05
N PRO A 78 2.72 -8.66 19.89
CA PRO A 78 2.83 -7.96 18.61
C PRO A 78 1.50 -7.29 18.25
N TYR A 79 1.58 -6.17 17.52
CA TYR A 79 0.41 -5.46 17.00
C TYR A 79 0.74 -4.84 15.65
N LEU A 80 -0.13 -5.01 14.64
CA LEU A 80 0.06 -4.41 13.32
C LEU A 80 -0.95 -3.29 13.07
N ILE A 81 -0.45 -2.14 12.63
CA ILE A 81 -1.27 -1.04 12.10
C ILE A 81 -0.95 -0.95 10.61
N ASP A 82 -1.96 -1.17 9.78
CA ASP A 82 -1.91 -0.95 8.32
C ASP A 82 -2.38 0.48 8.02
N ALA A 83 -1.44 1.43 8.08
CA ALA A 83 -1.73 2.84 7.92
C ALA A 83 -1.80 3.21 6.43
N GLN A 84 -2.99 3.56 5.97
CA GLN A 84 -3.23 3.95 4.58
C GLN A 84 -2.68 5.36 4.38
N VAL A 85 -1.73 5.50 3.45
CA VAL A 85 -1.09 6.80 3.16
C VAL A 85 -1.13 7.09 1.67
N ALA A 86 -1.24 8.38 1.33
CA ALA A 86 -1.24 8.79 -0.06
C ALA A 86 0.09 8.46 -0.74
N ARG A 87 0.03 8.13 -2.03
CA ARG A 87 1.21 8.14 -2.89
C ARG A 87 1.59 9.60 -3.15
N VAL A 88 2.86 9.92 -2.98
CA VAL A 88 3.42 11.27 -3.20
C VAL A 88 4.58 11.19 -4.17
N GLY A 89 4.83 12.29 -4.89
CA GLY A 89 5.87 12.37 -5.91
C GLY A 89 5.31 12.53 -7.32
N VAL A 90 6.15 12.27 -8.32
CA VAL A 90 5.86 12.54 -9.74
C VAL A 90 5.03 11.43 -10.38
N ALA A 91 4.17 11.82 -11.32
CA ALA A 91 3.45 10.94 -12.24
C ALA A 91 2.60 9.79 -11.63
N TRP A 92 2.20 9.91 -10.37
CA TRP A 92 1.18 9.04 -9.80
C TRP A 92 -0.20 9.36 -10.39
N ALA A 93 -0.89 8.32 -10.84
CA ALA A 93 -2.33 8.38 -11.10
C ALA A 93 -3.11 8.06 -9.82
N ASP A 94 -4.28 8.68 -9.65
CA ASP A 94 -5.22 8.35 -8.57
C ASP A 94 -5.57 6.85 -8.58
N LYS A 95 -5.79 6.32 -9.77
CA LYS A 95 -5.95 4.89 -10.06
C LYS A 95 -4.79 4.42 -10.94
N PRO A 96 -3.76 3.78 -10.37
CA PRO A 96 -2.68 3.20 -11.14
C PRO A 96 -3.21 2.21 -12.17
N TRP A 97 -2.53 2.15 -13.32
CA TRP A 97 -2.83 1.15 -14.32
C TRP A 97 -2.54 -0.26 -13.77
N VAL A 98 -3.42 -1.20 -14.07
CA VAL A 98 -3.21 -2.62 -13.81
C VAL A 98 -3.45 -3.42 -15.08
N PRO A 99 -2.67 -4.49 -15.34
CA PRO A 99 -2.91 -5.34 -16.49
C PRO A 99 -4.29 -5.99 -16.39
N SER A 100 -5.04 -5.96 -17.49
CA SER A 100 -6.26 -6.75 -17.61
C SER A 100 -5.88 -8.23 -17.65
N ILE A 101 -6.34 -9.02 -16.69
CA ILE A 101 -6.21 -10.47 -16.74
C ILE A 101 -7.35 -10.99 -17.63
N ARG A 102 -7.03 -11.50 -18.82
CA ARG A 102 -8.03 -12.16 -19.69
C ARG A 102 -8.51 -13.44 -18.98
N GLY A 103 -9.81 -13.53 -18.71
CA GLY A 103 -10.44 -14.69 -18.04
C GLY A 103 -11.56 -14.33 -17.05
N ARG A 104 -11.73 -13.06 -16.69
CA ARG A 104 -12.86 -12.58 -15.90
C ARG A 104 -13.80 -11.78 -16.80
N SER A 105 -14.94 -12.37 -17.19
CA SER A 105 -16.05 -11.59 -17.75
C SER A 105 -16.44 -10.50 -16.74
N PRO A 106 -16.66 -9.25 -17.17
CA PRO A 106 -17.27 -8.26 -16.30
C PRO A 106 -18.74 -8.65 -16.06
N ASN A 107 -19.12 -8.75 -14.79
CA ASN A 107 -20.52 -8.65 -14.37
C ASN A 107 -20.88 -7.18 -14.23
#